data_AF-A0A1Q7RR11-F1
#
_entry.id   AF-A0A1Q7RR11-F1
#
_cell.length_a   1.000
_cell.length_b   1.000
_cell.length_c   1.000
_cell.angle_alpha   90.00
_cell.angle_beta   90.00
_cell.angle_gamma   90.00
#
_symmetry.space_group_name_H-M   'P 1'
#
loop_
_entity.id
_entity.type
_entity.pdbx_description
1 polymer ?
#
loop_
_entity_poly.entity_id
_entity_poly.type
_entity_poly.pdbx_seq_one_letter_code
_entity_poly.pdbx_strand_id
1 'polypeptide(L)'
;MLAILSPSCHHKSENANRIKPILADLQIQNPYMGSPDPAVYLDKGQVLGDLVTVNIKLRAGQAPIAFDAFSLEFTYDFRLVQIGDVFDVNPDVLGSCNAGLVCDPLCLTNAAQANQGFTVDAAGRAHFVMGVSARSGCPIAKTGRCKDINMTTCTMDSDCPLGETCDTGVGLCKATNKACALDSECVSGESCVPVADTTLVTLAFIAATTIESPPGSRIELFTNPDTSKHGDCEILRNVAEVLVGGRPIPCVDGNAFMTTSR
;
A
#
# COMPACT_ATOMS: atom_id res chain seq x y z
N MET A 1 11.09 -29.22 57.57
CA MET A 1 10.43 -28.38 56.54
C MET A 1 10.41 -26.94 57.04
N LEU A 2 11.35 -26.11 56.59
CA LEU A 2 11.28 -24.66 56.76
C LEU A 2 10.64 -24.09 55.50
N ALA A 3 9.48 -23.43 55.64
CA ALA A 3 8.89 -22.64 54.57
C ALA A 3 9.59 -21.28 54.55
N ILE A 4 10.29 -20.99 53.46
CA ILE A 4 10.87 -19.67 53.19
C ILE A 4 9.70 -18.79 52.69
N LEU A 5 9.21 -17.93 53.57
CA LEU A 5 8.35 -16.80 53.18
C LEU A 5 9.21 -15.81 52.40
N SER A 6 8.97 -15.71 51.09
CA SER A 6 9.47 -14.61 50.28
C SER A 6 8.84 -13.30 50.75
N PRO A 7 9.62 -12.22 50.98
CA PRO A 7 9.04 -10.93 51.29
C PRO A 7 8.29 -10.42 50.06
N SER A 8 6.99 -10.23 50.22
CA SER A 8 6.14 -9.50 49.30
C SER A 8 6.68 -8.09 49.11
N CYS A 9 7.00 -7.73 47.86
CA CYS A 9 7.35 -6.37 47.48
C CYS A 9 6.14 -5.44 47.70
N HIS A 10 6.03 -4.89 48.91
CA HIS A 10 5.26 -3.70 49.19
C HIS A 10 6.10 -2.47 48.82
N HIS A 11 6.14 -2.17 47.52
CA HIS A 11 6.47 -0.82 47.08
C HIS A 11 5.19 -0.20 46.52
N LYS A 12 4.81 0.94 47.09
CA LYS A 12 3.86 1.86 46.48
C LYS A 12 4.24 2.01 45.01
N SER A 13 3.29 1.84 44.10
CA SER A 13 3.48 2.02 42.66
C SER A 13 3.92 3.47 42.40
N GLU A 14 5.22 3.70 42.46
CA GLU A 14 5.82 4.94 42.02
C GLU A 14 5.88 4.86 40.50
N ASN A 15 5.14 5.74 39.83
CA ASN A 15 5.10 5.86 38.37
C ASN A 15 6.48 6.11 37.72
N ALA A 16 7.53 6.30 38.51
CA ALA A 16 8.91 6.56 38.08
C ALA A 16 9.60 5.36 37.40
N ASN A 17 9.13 4.12 37.62
CA ASN A 17 9.69 2.91 37.00
C ASN A 17 8.85 2.37 35.83
N ARG A 18 7.85 3.12 35.36
CA ARG A 18 7.09 2.71 34.16
C ARG A 18 7.95 3.06 32.94
N ILE A 19 8.51 2.03 32.29
CA ILE A 19 9.14 2.20 30.97
C ILE A 19 8.07 2.81 30.07
N LYS A 20 8.26 4.06 29.67
CA LYS A 20 7.34 4.69 28.74
C LYS A 20 7.37 3.92 27.42
N PRO A 21 6.19 3.58 26.85
CA PRO A 21 6.11 2.92 25.55
C PRO A 21 6.85 3.73 24.49
N ILE A 22 7.40 3.03 23.50
CA ILE A 22 7.95 3.68 22.31
C ILE A 22 6.74 4.19 21.50
N LEU A 23 6.79 5.47 21.13
CA LEU A 23 5.84 6.08 20.22
C LEU A 23 6.55 6.36 18.92
N ALA A 24 6.31 5.53 17.90
CA ALA A 24 6.84 5.70 16.57
C ALA A 24 6.04 6.74 15.79
N ASP A 25 6.67 7.36 14.80
CA ASP A 25 6.00 8.21 13.82
C ASP A 25 6.70 8.10 12.46
N LEU A 26 5.93 8.21 11.38
CA LEU A 26 6.46 8.32 10.03
C LEU A 26 6.31 9.76 9.52
N GLN A 27 7.44 10.34 9.11
CA GLN A 27 7.53 11.66 8.53
C GLN A 27 7.92 11.53 7.05
N ILE A 28 7.05 12.00 6.16
CA ILE A 28 7.35 12.11 4.74
C ILE A 28 7.68 13.59 4.48
N GLN A 29 8.96 13.91 4.31
CA GLN A 29 9.40 15.31 4.23
C GLN A 29 8.98 15.97 2.91
N ASN A 30 9.00 15.21 1.82
CA ASN A 30 8.61 15.66 0.49
C ASN A 30 7.46 14.77 -0.01
N PRO A 31 6.24 14.95 0.50
CA PRO A 31 5.11 14.14 0.08
C PRO A 31 4.92 14.24 -1.43
N TYR A 32 4.51 13.14 -2.05
CA TYR A 32 4.31 13.09 -3.48
C TYR A 32 3.20 14.05 -3.93
N MET A 33 3.56 15.02 -4.77
CA MET A 33 2.68 16.12 -5.19
C MET A 33 1.91 15.83 -6.49
N GLY A 34 1.95 14.60 -7.01
CA GLY A 34 1.24 14.22 -8.24
C GLY A 34 2.01 14.33 -9.53
N SER A 35 3.32 14.52 -9.43
CA SER A 35 4.23 14.41 -10.58
C SER A 35 5.46 13.61 -10.16
N PRO A 36 5.94 12.66 -10.98
CA PRO A 36 5.40 12.26 -12.30
C PRO A 36 4.08 11.49 -12.20
N ASP A 37 3.21 11.57 -13.20
CA ASP A 37 1.96 10.79 -13.31
C ASP A 37 2.01 9.92 -14.58
N PRO A 38 1.92 8.58 -14.48
CA PRO A 38 1.71 7.79 -13.25
C PRO A 38 2.96 7.62 -12.38
N ALA A 39 2.77 7.20 -11.12
CA ALA A 39 3.85 6.80 -10.21
C ALA A 39 3.35 5.90 -9.07
N VAL A 40 4.21 5.01 -8.58
CA VAL A 40 4.02 4.34 -7.28
C VAL A 40 4.63 5.22 -6.20
N TYR A 41 3.92 5.47 -5.10
CA TYR A 41 4.40 6.33 -4.04
C TYR A 41 3.96 5.87 -2.65
N LEU A 42 4.66 6.39 -1.63
CA LEU A 42 4.36 6.16 -0.23
C LEU A 42 3.39 7.21 0.31
N ASP A 43 2.39 6.74 1.03
CA ASP A 43 1.45 7.56 1.79
C ASP A 43 1.38 7.09 3.24
N LYS A 44 1.31 8.04 4.17
CA LYS A 44 1.31 7.73 5.60
C LYS A 44 -0.01 7.06 5.97
N GLY A 45 0.07 5.91 6.62
CA GLY A 45 -1.07 5.21 7.20
C GLY A 45 -1.31 5.60 8.66
N GLN A 46 -1.66 4.61 9.46
CA GLN A 46 -1.96 4.74 10.88
C GLN A 46 -0.70 4.59 11.74
N VAL A 47 -0.75 5.17 12.93
CA VAL A 47 0.30 5.05 13.94
C VAL A 47 -0.35 4.58 15.24
N LEU A 48 0.14 3.47 15.78
CA LEU A 48 -0.34 2.89 17.03
C LEU A 48 0.84 2.38 17.87
N GLY A 49 1.26 3.19 18.84
CA GLY A 49 2.42 2.85 19.67
C GLY A 49 3.71 2.83 18.85
N ASP A 50 4.36 1.68 18.78
CA ASP A 50 5.58 1.43 18.00
C ASP A 50 5.31 0.96 16.56
N LEU A 51 4.04 0.70 16.21
CA LEU A 51 3.62 0.29 14.87
C LEU A 51 3.20 1.50 14.04
N VAL A 52 3.72 1.57 12.80
CA VAL A 52 3.32 2.53 11.78
C VAL A 52 2.96 1.78 10.50
N THR A 53 1.78 2.06 9.93
CA THR A 53 1.43 1.55 8.61
C THR A 53 1.77 2.54 7.51
N VAL A 54 2.18 2.00 6.37
CA VAL A 54 2.50 2.73 5.14
C VAL A 54 1.59 2.20 4.04
N ASN A 55 0.86 3.11 3.41
CA ASN A 55 0.07 2.81 2.24
C ASN A 55 0.95 2.98 1.00
N ILE A 56 1.02 1.95 0.16
CA ILE A 56 1.65 2.07 -1.15
C ILE A 56 0.54 2.31 -2.17
N LYS A 57 0.64 3.42 -2.88
CA LYS A 57 -0.37 3.88 -3.83
C LYS A 57 0.18 3.94 -5.24
N LEU A 58 -0.63 3.55 -6.21
CA LEU A 58 -0.42 3.83 -7.62
C LEU A 58 -1.24 5.07 -8.00
N ARG A 59 -0.55 6.14 -8.41
CA ARG A 59 -1.17 7.28 -9.09
C ARG A 59 -1.35 6.97 -10.57
N ALA A 60 -2.56 7.19 -11.07
CA ALA A 60 -2.95 7.01 -12.47
C ALA A 60 -3.97 8.09 -12.87
N GLY A 61 -3.56 9.36 -12.83
CA GLY A 61 -4.45 10.50 -12.99
C GLY A 61 -4.82 10.81 -14.44
N GLN A 62 -3.91 10.53 -15.38
CA GLN A 62 -4.14 10.83 -16.81
C GLN A 62 -4.97 9.76 -17.52
N ALA A 63 -4.78 8.50 -17.18
CA ALA A 63 -5.46 7.38 -17.83
C ALA A 63 -5.53 6.17 -16.89
N PRO A 64 -6.61 5.37 -16.96
CA PRO A 64 -6.68 4.09 -16.29
C PRO A 64 -5.52 3.15 -16.69
N ILE A 65 -5.03 2.40 -15.71
CA ILE A 65 -3.95 1.42 -15.86
C ILE A 65 -4.51 0.05 -15.52
N ALA A 66 -4.19 -0.93 -16.36
CA ALA A 66 -4.51 -2.35 -16.12
C ALA A 66 -3.22 -3.13 -15.86
N PHE A 67 -3.22 -3.95 -14.81
CA PHE A 67 -2.08 -4.79 -14.43
C PHE A 67 -2.56 -6.07 -13.75
N ASP A 68 -1.75 -7.12 -13.79
CA ASP A 68 -2.04 -8.41 -13.17
C ASP A 68 -1.01 -8.83 -12.12
N ALA A 69 0.07 -8.06 -11.97
CA ALA A 69 0.99 -8.22 -10.86
C ALA A 69 1.68 -6.91 -10.51
N PHE A 70 2.18 -6.82 -9.29
CA PHE A 70 3.14 -5.81 -8.89
C PHE A 70 4.21 -6.42 -7.97
N SER A 71 5.43 -5.92 -8.09
CA SER A 71 6.51 -6.17 -7.16
C SER A 71 6.86 -4.85 -6.47
N LEU A 72 7.28 -4.89 -5.22
CA LEU A 72 7.82 -3.72 -4.51
C LEU A 72 9.06 -4.14 -3.75
N GLU A 73 10.03 -3.25 -3.69
CA GLU A 73 11.22 -3.42 -2.90
C GLU A 73 11.47 -2.18 -2.04
N PHE A 74 11.90 -2.43 -0.81
CA PHE A 74 12.18 -1.41 0.19
C PHE A 74 13.56 -1.60 0.79
N THR A 75 14.21 -0.48 1.09
CA THR A 75 15.40 -0.47 1.93
C THR A 75 15.15 0.25 3.25
N TYR A 76 15.67 -0.34 4.34
CA TYR A 76 15.55 0.17 5.71
C TYR A 76 16.68 -0.34 6.61
N ASP A 77 16.94 0.32 7.74
CA ASP A 77 17.83 -0.23 8.79
C ASP A 77 17.06 -1.23 9.66
N PHE A 78 17.30 -2.52 9.44
CA PHE A 78 16.62 -3.62 10.14
C PHE A 78 16.90 -3.68 11.65
N ARG A 79 17.93 -2.97 12.14
CA ARG A 79 18.25 -2.90 13.58
C ARG A 79 17.39 -1.85 14.30
N LEU A 80 16.82 -0.91 13.55
CA LEU A 80 15.97 0.15 14.07
C LEU A 80 14.49 -0.09 13.75
N VAL A 81 14.21 -0.68 12.60
CA VAL A 81 12.86 -0.90 12.06
C VAL A 81 12.72 -2.35 11.66
N GLN A 82 11.57 -2.96 11.92
CA GLN A 82 11.22 -4.28 11.42
C GLN A 82 9.92 -4.21 10.63
N ILE A 83 9.76 -5.08 9.64
CA ILE A 83 8.48 -5.25 8.95
C ILE A 83 7.59 -6.14 9.81
N GLY A 84 6.38 -5.66 10.08
CA GLY A 84 5.37 -6.38 10.85
C GLY A 84 4.70 -7.51 10.06
N ASP A 85 3.71 -8.12 10.67
CA ASP A 85 2.85 -9.16 10.08
C ASP A 85 1.65 -8.59 9.30
N VAL A 86 1.34 -7.31 9.47
CA VAL A 86 0.29 -6.64 8.71
C VAL A 86 0.73 -6.46 7.27
N PHE A 87 0.04 -7.22 6.41
CA PHE A 87 0.20 -7.23 4.97
C PHE A 87 -1.19 -7.26 4.33
N ASP A 88 -1.74 -6.08 4.05
CA ASP A 88 -3.12 -5.95 3.56
C ASP A 88 -3.11 -5.47 2.11
N VAL A 89 -3.16 -6.43 1.18
CA VAL A 89 -3.36 -6.14 -0.24
C VAL A 89 -4.79 -5.68 -0.45
N ASN A 90 -4.97 -4.59 -1.18
CA ASN A 90 -6.29 -4.06 -1.44
C ASN A 90 -7.16 -5.10 -2.18
N PRO A 91 -8.26 -5.58 -1.55
CA PRO A 91 -9.08 -6.64 -2.12
C PRO A 91 -9.76 -6.23 -3.43
N ASP A 92 -9.94 -4.93 -3.67
CA ASP A 92 -10.54 -4.40 -4.89
C ASP A 92 -9.58 -4.34 -6.09
N VAL A 93 -8.28 -4.60 -5.87
CA VAL A 93 -7.22 -4.47 -6.88
C VAL A 93 -6.86 -5.85 -7.43
N LEU A 94 -6.22 -6.70 -6.62
CA LEU A 94 -5.81 -8.07 -7.00
C LEU A 94 -6.41 -9.16 -6.09
N GLY A 95 -7.28 -8.80 -5.15
CA GLY A 95 -7.79 -9.71 -4.12
C GLY A 95 -6.98 -9.65 -2.82
N SER A 96 -7.14 -10.66 -1.97
CA SER A 96 -6.54 -10.68 -0.62
C SER A 96 -5.68 -11.91 -0.43
N CYS A 97 -4.50 -11.75 0.19
CA CYS A 97 -3.54 -12.84 0.41
C CYS A 97 -3.98 -13.88 1.46
N ASN A 98 -5.23 -13.78 1.94
CA ASN A 98 -5.81 -14.74 2.87
C ASN A 98 -6.38 -15.94 2.10
N ALA A 99 -5.94 -17.14 2.48
CA ALA A 99 -6.38 -18.38 1.87
C ALA A 99 -7.91 -18.57 1.99
N GLY A 100 -8.53 -19.05 0.91
CA GLY A 100 -9.95 -19.41 0.88
C GLY A 100 -10.92 -18.29 0.50
N LEU A 101 -10.43 -17.11 0.11
CA LEU A 101 -11.25 -16.05 -0.48
C LEU A 101 -11.46 -16.25 -1.98
N VAL A 102 -12.48 -15.57 -2.54
CA VAL A 102 -12.89 -15.69 -3.95
C VAL A 102 -11.75 -15.35 -4.93
N CYS A 103 -10.84 -14.46 -4.53
CA CYS A 103 -9.59 -14.24 -5.22
C CYS A 103 -8.44 -14.13 -4.19
N ASP A 104 -7.63 -15.19 -4.11
CA ASP A 104 -6.41 -15.27 -3.32
C ASP A 104 -5.17 -15.11 -4.22
N PRO A 105 -4.69 -13.88 -4.50
CA PRO A 105 -3.51 -13.68 -5.33
C PRO A 105 -2.30 -14.44 -4.78
N LEU A 106 -1.34 -14.72 -5.66
CA LEU A 106 -0.04 -15.22 -5.23
C LEU A 106 0.72 -14.06 -4.57
N CYS A 107 0.88 -14.15 -3.26
CA CYS A 107 1.62 -13.16 -2.48
C CYS A 107 2.90 -13.80 -1.95
N LEU A 108 4.04 -13.20 -2.26
CA LEU A 108 5.36 -13.64 -1.83
C LEU A 108 6.09 -12.48 -1.17
N THR A 109 6.73 -12.73 -0.04
CA THR A 109 7.54 -11.73 0.67
C THR A 109 8.77 -12.38 1.29
N ASN A 110 9.82 -11.59 1.50
CA ASN A 110 11.04 -12.01 2.20
C ASN A 110 11.17 -11.37 3.61
N ALA A 111 10.08 -10.89 4.21
CA ALA A 111 10.10 -10.09 5.46
C ALA A 111 10.92 -10.75 6.58
N ALA A 112 10.78 -12.06 6.79
CA ALA A 112 11.54 -12.80 7.80
C ALA A 112 13.06 -12.74 7.55
N GLN A 113 13.49 -12.86 6.30
CA GLN A 113 14.91 -12.80 5.92
C GLN A 113 15.45 -11.37 6.03
N ALA A 114 14.67 -10.38 5.62
CA ALA A 114 15.03 -8.96 5.73
C ALA A 114 15.17 -8.51 7.19
N ASN A 115 14.22 -8.88 8.05
CA ASN A 115 14.26 -8.58 9.49
C ASN A 115 15.43 -9.29 10.23
N GLN A 116 15.96 -10.37 9.67
CA GLN A 116 17.14 -11.08 10.19
C GLN A 116 18.47 -10.55 9.61
N GLY A 117 18.41 -9.57 8.71
CA GLY A 117 19.59 -8.98 8.08
C GLY A 117 20.25 -9.88 7.02
N PHE A 118 19.53 -10.84 6.45
CA PHE A 118 20.08 -11.73 5.41
C PHE A 118 20.09 -11.11 4.01
N THR A 119 19.44 -9.97 3.83
CA THR A 119 19.32 -9.27 2.55
C THR A 119 19.97 -7.89 2.59
N VAL A 120 21.04 -7.72 3.39
CA VAL A 120 21.69 -6.42 3.60
C VAL A 120 22.59 -6.00 2.43
N ASP A 121 22.53 -4.73 2.04
CA ASP A 121 23.47 -4.13 1.11
C ASP A 121 24.82 -3.78 1.78
N ALA A 122 25.75 -3.27 0.97
CA ALA A 122 27.04 -2.78 1.43
C ALA A 122 26.92 -1.58 2.39
N ALA A 123 25.79 -0.88 2.43
CA ALA A 123 25.50 0.19 3.38
C ALA A 123 24.84 -0.33 4.68
N GLY A 124 24.60 -1.64 4.79
CA GLY A 124 23.99 -2.28 5.96
C GLY A 124 22.47 -2.13 6.04
N ARG A 125 21.80 -1.75 4.95
CA ARG A 125 20.35 -1.64 4.87
C ARG A 125 19.77 -2.96 4.36
N ALA A 126 18.71 -3.45 4.99
CA ALA A 126 18.03 -4.66 4.54
C ALA A 126 17.15 -4.37 3.33
N HIS A 127 17.13 -5.30 2.38
CA HIS A 127 16.25 -5.29 1.22
C HIS A 127 15.03 -6.18 1.48
N PHE A 128 13.87 -5.54 1.63
CA PHE A 128 12.59 -6.24 1.65
C PHE A 128 11.99 -6.23 0.26
N VAL A 129 11.60 -7.40 -0.23
CA VAL A 129 10.94 -7.60 -1.51
C VAL A 129 9.61 -8.26 -1.28
N MET A 130 8.61 -7.78 -1.99
CA MET A 130 7.31 -8.41 -2.09
C MET A 130 6.83 -8.48 -3.54
N GLY A 131 6.06 -9.50 -3.84
CA GLY A 131 5.38 -9.66 -5.12
C GLY A 131 3.95 -10.13 -4.90
N VAL A 132 3.03 -9.53 -5.63
CA VAL A 132 1.61 -9.90 -5.65
C VAL A 132 1.22 -10.11 -7.11
N SER A 133 0.69 -11.29 -7.45
CA SER A 133 0.13 -11.54 -8.79
C SER A 133 -1.26 -12.15 -8.72
N ALA A 134 -2.12 -11.73 -9.66
CA ALA A 134 -3.39 -12.39 -9.90
C ALA A 134 -3.16 -13.86 -10.23
N ARG A 135 -3.99 -14.72 -9.64
CA ARG A 135 -4.07 -16.12 -10.05
C ARG A 135 -4.97 -16.26 -11.28
N SER A 136 -4.80 -17.37 -12.00
CA SER A 136 -5.73 -17.73 -13.07
C SER A 136 -7.17 -17.75 -12.54
N GLY A 137 -8.08 -17.03 -13.19
CA GLY A 137 -9.47 -16.88 -12.77
C GLY A 137 -9.76 -15.67 -11.87
N CYS A 138 -8.74 -14.99 -11.33
CA CYS A 138 -8.91 -13.70 -10.67
C CYS A 138 -9.07 -12.56 -11.69
N PRO A 139 -9.83 -11.50 -11.35
CA PRO A 139 -9.82 -10.28 -12.14
C PRO A 139 -8.43 -9.63 -12.13
N ILE A 140 -8.07 -8.98 -13.23
CA ILE A 140 -6.90 -8.09 -13.27
C ILE A 140 -7.24 -6.77 -12.60
N ALA A 141 -6.24 -6.13 -12.02
CA ALA A 141 -6.36 -4.81 -11.42
C ALA A 141 -6.58 -3.74 -12.49
N LYS A 142 -7.45 -2.78 -12.17
CA LYS A 142 -7.74 -1.63 -13.03
C LYS A 142 -7.91 -0.37 -12.18
N THR A 143 -7.24 0.71 -12.55
CA THR A 143 -7.31 1.98 -11.82
C THR A 143 -8.41 2.92 -12.32
N GLY A 144 -9.22 2.51 -13.29
CA GLY A 144 -10.40 3.27 -13.74
C GLY A 144 -11.69 2.77 -13.11
N ARG A 145 -12.70 3.64 -13.08
CA ARG A 145 -14.08 3.30 -12.70
C ARG A 145 -15.05 3.82 -13.76
N CYS A 146 -16.01 2.98 -14.13
CA CYS A 146 -17.08 3.39 -15.02
C CYS A 146 -17.96 4.43 -14.32
N LYS A 147 -18.18 5.56 -15.01
CA LYS A 147 -19.03 6.65 -14.55
C LYS A 147 -20.03 7.02 -15.64
N ASP A 148 -21.25 7.33 -15.24
CA ASP A 148 -22.24 7.93 -16.12
C ASP A 148 -21.76 9.33 -16.52
N ILE A 149 -21.59 9.54 -17.82
CA ILE A 149 -21.18 10.82 -18.40
C ILE A 149 -22.36 11.62 -18.95
N ASN A 150 -23.51 10.97 -19.13
CA ASN A 150 -24.70 11.59 -19.69
C ASN A 150 -25.61 12.21 -18.61
N MET A 151 -25.36 11.93 -17.33
CA MET A 151 -26.19 12.35 -16.20
C MET A 151 -27.66 11.98 -16.47
N THR A 152 -27.88 10.70 -16.75
CA THR A 152 -29.17 10.20 -17.20
C THR A 152 -30.20 10.41 -16.10
N THR A 153 -31.27 11.15 -16.39
CA THR A 153 -32.33 11.40 -15.41
C THR A 153 -33.21 10.18 -15.26
N CYS A 154 -33.67 9.91 -14.04
CA CYS A 154 -34.52 8.76 -13.74
C CYS A 154 -35.55 9.08 -12.67
N THR A 155 -36.63 8.29 -12.68
CA THR A 155 -37.65 8.25 -11.63
C THR A 155 -37.77 6.85 -11.01
N MET A 156 -37.31 5.82 -11.71
CA MET A 156 -37.19 4.44 -11.25
C MET A 156 -36.05 3.72 -11.97
N ASP A 157 -35.63 2.57 -11.46
CA ASP A 157 -34.47 1.83 -11.98
C ASP A 157 -34.59 1.44 -13.45
N SER A 158 -35.81 1.21 -13.96
CA SER A 158 -36.02 0.86 -15.37
C SER A 158 -35.76 2.02 -16.34
N ASP A 159 -35.66 3.25 -15.84
CA ASP A 159 -35.29 4.41 -16.65
C ASP A 159 -33.77 4.43 -16.92
N CYS A 160 -33.00 3.63 -16.19
CA CYS A 160 -31.55 3.59 -16.26
C CYS A 160 -31.02 2.50 -17.20
N PRO A 161 -29.83 2.71 -17.79
CA PRO A 161 -29.09 1.67 -18.51
C PRO A 161 -28.91 0.38 -17.70
N LEU A 162 -28.71 -0.74 -18.40
CA LEU A 162 -28.62 -2.06 -17.79
C LEU A 162 -27.54 -2.12 -16.71
N GLY A 163 -27.93 -2.41 -15.47
CA GLY A 163 -27.03 -2.55 -14.31
C GLY A 163 -26.89 -1.31 -13.44
N GLU A 164 -27.50 -0.19 -13.85
CA GLU A 164 -27.59 1.02 -13.04
C GLU A 164 -28.85 1.02 -12.16
N THR A 165 -28.84 1.88 -11.14
CA THR A 165 -30.00 2.09 -10.24
C THR A 165 -30.33 3.56 -10.17
N CYS A 166 -31.60 3.91 -10.00
CA CYS A 166 -32.02 5.29 -9.92
C CYS A 166 -31.76 5.85 -8.50
N ASP A 167 -30.96 6.92 -8.39
CA ASP A 167 -31.00 7.77 -7.20
C ASP A 167 -32.24 8.65 -7.26
N THR A 168 -33.36 8.14 -6.72
CA THR A 168 -34.62 8.89 -6.69
C THR A 168 -34.55 10.19 -5.88
N GLY A 169 -33.55 10.35 -5.00
CA GLY A 169 -33.33 11.59 -4.26
C GLY A 169 -32.69 12.69 -5.10
N VAL A 170 -31.88 12.33 -6.09
CA VAL A 170 -31.21 13.25 -7.03
C VAL A 170 -31.92 13.30 -8.40
N GLY A 171 -32.72 12.26 -8.72
CA GLY A 171 -33.34 12.06 -10.01
C GLY A 171 -32.37 11.64 -11.11
N LEU A 172 -31.25 10.99 -10.74
CA LEU A 172 -30.18 10.60 -11.67
C LEU A 172 -29.81 9.12 -11.50
N CYS A 173 -29.46 8.48 -12.61
CA CYS A 173 -28.95 7.12 -12.60
C CYS A 173 -27.57 7.05 -11.93
N LYS A 174 -27.37 6.01 -11.12
CA LYS A 174 -26.09 5.70 -10.47
C LYS A 174 -25.29 4.81 -11.39
N ALA A 175 -24.11 5.31 -11.76
CA ALA A 175 -23.10 4.52 -12.45
C ALA A 175 -22.82 3.20 -11.73
N THR A 176 -22.46 2.19 -12.50
CA THR A 176 -22.11 0.85 -12.01
C THR A 176 -20.88 0.86 -11.10
N ASN A 177 -20.01 1.87 -11.22
CA ASN A 177 -18.71 1.97 -10.54
C ASN A 177 -17.82 0.74 -10.75
N LYS A 178 -18.06 -0.01 -11.84
CA LYS A 178 -17.26 -1.17 -12.24
C LYS A 178 -15.83 -0.74 -12.54
N ALA A 179 -14.86 -1.55 -12.11
CA ALA A 179 -13.46 -1.33 -12.46
C ALA A 179 -13.23 -1.50 -13.98
N CYS A 180 -12.52 -0.57 -14.60
CA CYS A 180 -12.31 -0.52 -16.05
C CYS A 180 -10.92 0.03 -16.39
N ALA A 181 -10.41 -0.34 -17.57
CA ALA A 181 -9.24 0.29 -18.15
C ALA A 181 -9.57 1.02 -19.46
N LEU A 182 -10.68 0.62 -20.11
CA LEU A 182 -11.17 1.18 -21.37
C LEU A 182 -12.68 1.42 -21.29
N ASP A 183 -13.17 2.39 -22.05
CA ASP A 183 -14.61 2.70 -22.14
C ASP A 183 -15.45 1.50 -22.60
N SER A 184 -14.88 0.64 -23.46
CA SER A 184 -15.55 -0.58 -23.94
C SER A 184 -15.89 -1.59 -22.84
N GLU A 185 -15.32 -1.43 -21.64
CA GLU A 185 -15.62 -2.28 -20.50
C GLU A 185 -16.79 -1.78 -19.66
N CYS A 186 -17.23 -0.55 -19.91
CA CYS A 186 -18.36 0.10 -19.29
C CYS A 186 -19.64 -0.12 -20.11
N VAL A 187 -20.80 0.04 -19.49
CA VAL A 187 -22.07 -0.11 -20.21
C VAL A 187 -22.33 1.11 -21.09
N SER A 188 -23.27 0.99 -22.02
CA SER A 188 -23.62 2.11 -22.91
C SER A 188 -24.10 3.31 -22.08
N GLY A 189 -23.47 4.47 -22.29
CA GLY A 189 -23.75 5.70 -21.53
C GLY A 189 -22.70 6.03 -20.47
N GLU A 190 -21.82 5.09 -20.15
CA GLU A 190 -20.70 5.30 -19.23
C GLU A 190 -19.37 5.52 -19.98
N SER A 191 -18.42 6.17 -19.31
CA SER A 191 -17.02 6.19 -19.70
C SER A 191 -16.12 5.75 -18.54
N CYS A 192 -14.97 5.21 -18.89
CA CYS A 192 -13.97 4.79 -17.94
C CYS A 192 -13.16 6.00 -17.47
N VAL A 193 -13.42 6.44 -16.25
CA VAL A 193 -12.76 7.61 -15.66
C VAL A 193 -11.62 7.14 -14.74
N PRO A 194 -10.41 7.72 -14.84
CA PRO A 194 -9.31 7.37 -13.95
C PRO A 194 -9.65 7.65 -12.49
N VAL A 195 -9.30 6.71 -11.62
CA VAL A 195 -9.17 6.96 -10.18
C VAL A 195 -7.74 7.38 -9.93
N ALA A 196 -7.57 8.64 -9.53
CA ALA A 196 -6.26 9.27 -9.42
C ALA A 196 -5.31 8.48 -8.52
N ASP A 197 -5.79 7.94 -7.40
CA ASP A 197 -4.96 7.21 -6.43
C ASP A 197 -5.60 5.89 -6.03
N THR A 198 -4.89 4.79 -6.27
CA THR A 198 -5.31 3.44 -5.88
C THR A 198 -4.31 2.87 -4.89
N THR A 199 -4.74 2.55 -3.66
CA THR A 199 -3.91 1.80 -2.71
C THR A 199 -3.71 0.38 -3.23
N LEU A 200 -2.46 -0.04 -3.37
CA LEU A 200 -2.07 -1.38 -3.77
C LEU A 200 -1.99 -2.31 -2.54
N VAL A 201 -1.26 -1.86 -1.52
CA VAL A 201 -1.00 -2.63 -0.31
C VAL A 201 -0.75 -1.68 0.87
N THR A 202 -1.12 -2.12 2.06
CA THR A 202 -0.74 -1.51 3.34
C THR A 202 0.26 -2.40 4.06
N LEU A 203 1.41 -1.85 4.42
CA LEU A 203 2.49 -2.55 5.13
C LEU A 203 2.68 -1.97 6.53
N ALA A 204 2.91 -2.80 7.54
CA ALA A 204 3.35 -2.33 8.85
C ALA A 204 4.87 -2.34 9.01
N PHE A 205 5.37 -1.26 9.62
CA PHE A 205 6.71 -1.15 10.16
C PHE A 205 6.62 -0.98 11.68
N ILE A 206 7.55 -1.60 12.40
CA ILE A 206 7.60 -1.59 13.86
C ILE A 206 8.97 -1.05 14.29
N ALA A 207 8.97 -0.10 15.20
CA ALA A 207 10.20 0.40 15.82
C ALA A 207 10.76 -0.64 16.80
N ALA A 208 11.94 -1.20 16.50
CA ALA A 208 12.58 -2.18 17.38
C ALA A 208 13.19 -1.53 18.65
N THR A 209 13.53 -0.25 18.57
CA THR A 209 14.16 0.51 19.65
C THR A 209 13.89 2.01 19.50
N THR A 210 14.39 2.82 20.45
CA THR A 210 14.40 4.27 20.33
C THR A 210 15.40 4.72 19.25
N ILE A 211 14.93 5.53 18.30
CA ILE A 211 15.69 6.13 17.21
C ILE A 211 16.14 7.53 17.63
N GLU A 212 17.41 7.66 18.04
CA GLU A 212 17.99 8.87 18.61
C GLU A 212 18.78 9.67 17.55
N SER A 213 18.14 10.20 16.51
CA SER A 213 18.70 11.26 15.63
C SER A 213 17.67 11.69 14.58
N PRO A 214 17.33 13.00 14.45
CA PRO A 214 16.67 13.50 13.25
C PRO A 214 17.62 13.34 12.04
N PRO A 215 17.11 12.95 10.85
CA PRO A 215 15.70 12.86 10.48
C PRO A 215 14.99 11.53 10.85
N GLY A 216 15.68 10.54 11.44
CA GLY A 216 15.13 9.22 11.77
C GLY A 216 15.76 8.09 10.94
N SER A 217 15.20 6.88 11.01
CA SER A 217 15.57 5.75 10.14
C SER A 217 14.80 5.82 8.83
N ARG A 218 15.50 5.83 7.69
CA ARG A 218 14.85 5.98 6.37
C ARG A 218 14.15 4.68 5.97
N ILE A 219 12.95 4.82 5.40
CA ILE A 219 12.21 3.77 4.71
C ILE A 219 12.06 4.25 3.27
N GLU A 220 12.68 3.57 2.32
CA GLU A 220 12.77 4.01 0.93
C GLU A 220 12.26 2.92 0.00
N LEU A 221 11.34 3.28 -0.92
CA LEU A 221 11.08 2.45 -2.10
C LEU A 221 12.38 2.38 -2.90
N PHE A 222 12.90 1.19 -3.09
CA PHE A 222 14.15 1.05 -3.81
C PHE A 222 13.96 1.54 -5.24
N THR A 223 14.84 2.45 -5.63
CA THR A 223 14.92 2.97 -6.99
C THR A 223 16.31 2.67 -7.50
N ASN A 224 16.39 1.93 -8.60
CA ASN A 224 17.65 1.56 -9.19
C ASN A 224 18.38 2.82 -9.66
N PRO A 225 19.62 3.06 -9.21
CA PRO A 225 20.38 4.25 -9.59
C PRO A 225 20.75 4.26 -11.07
N ASP A 226 20.78 3.09 -11.72
CA ASP A 226 20.91 2.99 -13.17
C ASP A 226 19.53 3.21 -13.80
N THR A 227 19.27 4.41 -14.33
CA THR A 227 17.99 4.76 -14.96
C THR A 227 17.66 3.96 -16.24
N SER A 228 18.62 3.16 -16.74
CA SER A 228 18.39 2.21 -17.84
C SER A 228 17.93 0.84 -17.36
N LYS A 229 17.99 0.60 -16.05
CA LYS A 229 17.49 -0.58 -15.35
C LYS A 229 16.31 -0.17 -14.48
N HIS A 230 15.36 -1.08 -14.33
CA HIS A 230 14.14 -0.81 -13.57
C HIS A 230 14.49 -0.64 -12.08
N GLY A 231 13.79 0.30 -11.43
CA GLY A 231 13.75 0.43 -9.98
C GLY A 231 12.77 -0.58 -9.42
N ASP A 232 13.12 -1.19 -8.31
CA ASP A 232 12.65 -2.49 -7.85
C ASP A 232 11.17 -2.52 -7.36
N CYS A 233 10.33 -1.55 -7.76
CA CYS A 233 8.89 -1.74 -7.75
C CYS A 233 8.31 -1.68 -9.17
N GLU A 234 7.77 -2.80 -9.62
CA GLU A 234 7.30 -3.00 -10.98
C GLU A 234 5.79 -3.17 -10.99
N ILE A 235 5.15 -2.61 -12.02
CA ILE A 235 3.76 -2.89 -12.36
C ILE A 235 3.76 -3.73 -13.62
N LEU A 236 3.21 -4.94 -13.55
CA LEU A 236 3.33 -5.95 -14.59
C LEU A 236 1.96 -6.33 -15.16
N ARG A 237 1.96 -6.61 -16.45
CA ARG A 237 0.84 -7.19 -17.18
C ARG A 237 1.36 -8.27 -18.13
N ASN A 238 0.85 -9.49 -18.01
CA ASN A 238 1.32 -10.67 -18.74
C ASN A 238 2.84 -10.89 -18.58
N VAL A 239 3.37 -10.71 -17.36
CA VAL A 239 4.80 -10.86 -17.04
C VAL A 239 5.71 -9.84 -17.77
N ALA A 240 5.13 -8.87 -18.45
CA ALA A 240 5.85 -7.73 -19.02
C ALA A 240 5.51 -6.47 -18.22
N GLU A 241 6.44 -5.54 -18.19
CA GLU A 241 6.23 -4.27 -17.52
C GLU A 241 5.18 -3.41 -18.26
N VAL A 242 4.34 -2.74 -17.48
CA VAL A 242 3.38 -1.77 -18.00
C VAL A 242 4.11 -0.47 -18.34
N LEU A 243 4.10 -0.12 -19.63
CA LEU A 243 4.74 1.10 -20.12
C LEU A 243 3.70 2.20 -20.37
N VAL A 244 3.94 3.39 -19.83
CA VAL A 244 3.17 4.61 -20.10
C VAL A 244 4.07 5.63 -20.79
N GLY A 245 3.69 6.08 -21.98
CA GLY A 245 4.56 6.93 -22.81
C GLY A 245 5.87 6.24 -23.22
N GLY A 246 5.87 4.91 -23.31
CA GLY A 246 7.05 4.10 -23.63
C GLY A 246 8.04 3.94 -22.47
N ARG A 247 7.63 4.27 -21.23
CA ARG A 247 8.47 4.17 -20.04
C ARG A 247 7.79 3.39 -18.91
N PRO A 248 8.57 2.69 -18.08
CA PRO A 248 8.15 2.17 -16.78
C PRO A 248 7.39 3.17 -15.91
N ILE A 249 6.52 2.68 -15.05
CA ILE A 249 5.93 3.48 -13.98
C ILE A 249 6.99 3.67 -12.89
N PRO A 250 7.40 4.91 -12.56
CA PRO A 250 8.44 5.16 -11.57
C PRO A 250 7.94 5.01 -10.13
N CYS A 251 8.89 4.80 -9.22
CA CYS A 251 8.65 4.78 -7.77
C CYS A 251 9.14 6.06 -7.12
N VAL A 252 8.38 6.58 -6.16
CA VAL A 252 8.68 7.83 -5.45
C VAL A 252 8.46 7.64 -3.96
N ASP A 253 9.54 7.60 -3.19
CA ASP A 253 9.49 7.37 -1.74
C ASP A 253 9.09 8.64 -0.94
N GLY A 254 9.33 9.84 -1.50
CA GLY A 254 9.03 11.13 -0.86
C GLY A 254 9.92 11.46 0.36
N ASN A 255 11.08 10.81 0.51
CA ASN A 255 11.95 10.89 1.68
C ASN A 255 11.23 10.56 3.00
N ALA A 256 10.77 9.31 3.14
CA ALA A 256 10.08 8.84 4.34
C ALA A 256 11.05 8.41 5.45
N PHE A 257 10.87 8.95 6.65
CA PHE A 257 11.67 8.64 7.84
C PHE A 257 10.79 8.19 9.00
N MET A 258 11.19 7.11 9.65
CA MET A 258 10.60 6.68 10.91
C MET A 258 11.39 7.27 12.08
N THR A 259 10.68 7.89 13.00
CA THR A 259 11.23 8.46 14.25
C THR A 259 10.52 7.84 15.45
N THR A 260 11.07 8.01 16.64
CA THR A 260 10.42 7.53 17.87
C THR A 260 10.58 8.51 19.02
N SER A 261 9.65 8.46 19.98
CA SER A 261 9.73 9.20 21.25
C SER A 261 9.32 8.32 22.45
N ARG A 262 9.50 8.83 23.68
CA ARG A 262 9.13 8.17 24.95
C ARG A 262 8.25 9.04 25.85
#